data_AF-A0A6M0B579-F1
#
_entry.id   AF-A0A6M0B579-F1
#
_cell.length_a   1.000
_cell.length_b   1.000
_cell.length_c   1.000
_cell.angle_alpha   90.00
_cell.angle_beta   90.00
_cell.angle_gamma   90.00
#
_symmetry.space_group_name_H-M   'P 1'
#
loop_
_entity.id
_entity.type
_entity.pdbx_description
1 polymer ?
#
loop_
_entity_poly.entity_id
_entity_poly.type
_entity_poly.pdbx_seq_one_letter_code
_entity_poly.pdbx_strand_id
1 'polypeptide(L)' 'GTRIPVWVLVNARNLGISESQLLYDYPTLTAIDLANAWIYAQVNPEEVATAIQENEAD' A
#
# COMPACT_ATOMS: atom_id res chain seq x y z
N GLY A 1 -10.87 -11.71 -6.11
CA GLY A 1 -9.67 -10.85 -6.16
C GLY A 1 -9.73 -9.92 -4.99
N THR A 2 -8.78 -10.00 -4.07
CA THR A 2 -8.75 -9.15 -2.89
C THR A 2 -8.34 -7.76 -3.34
N ARG A 3 -9.22 -6.76 -3.19
CA ARG A 3 -8.85 -5.36 -3.40
C ARG A 3 -8.01 -4.93 -2.21
N ILE A 4 -6.70 -4.82 -2.41
CA ILE A 4 -5.78 -4.36 -1.38
C ILE A 4 -5.80 -2.83 -1.40
N PRO A 5 -6.13 -2.15 -0.27
CA PRO A 5 -6.10 -0.70 -0.22
C PRO A 5 -4.66 -0.18 -0.41
N VAL A 6 -4.53 0.98 -1.07
CA VAL A 6 -3.21 1.62 -1.28
C VAL A 6 -2.51 1.91 0.05
N TRP A 7 -3.26 2.34 1.07
CA TRP A 7 -2.69 2.63 2.39
C TRP A 7 -2.04 1.42 3.05
N VAL A 8 -2.53 0.19 2.78
CA VAL A 8 -1.92 -1.05 3.31
C VAL A 8 -0.53 -1.25 2.70
N LEU A 9 -0.40 -1.05 1.39
CA LEU A 9 0.87 -1.19 0.68
C LEU A 9 1.88 -0.14 1.16
N VAL A 10 1.43 1.11 1.31
CA VAL A 10 2.26 2.22 1.80
C VAL A 10 2.69 1.98 3.24
N ASN A 11 1.78 1.52 4.10
CA ASN A 11 2.12 1.22 5.48
C ASN A 11 3.13 0.07 5.58
N ALA A 12 2.93 -1.02 4.83
CA ALA A 12 3.89 -2.13 4.78
C ALA A 12 5.29 -1.66 4.35
N ARG A 13 5.37 -0.77 3.36
CA ARG A 13 6.63 -0.15 2.95
C ARG A 13 7.26 0.70 4.06
N ASN A 14 6.46 1.48 4.80
CA ASN A 14 6.93 2.26 5.96
C ASN A 14 7.48 1.37 7.07
N LEU A 15 6.93 0.16 7.23
CA LEU A 15 7.40 -0.88 8.15
C LEU A 15 8.64 -1.63 7.64
N GLY A 16 9.16 -1.29 6.46
CA GLY A 16 10.36 -1.90 5.88
C GLY A 16 10.10 -3.14 5.03
N ILE A 17 8.85 -3.46 4.71
CA ILE A 17 8.52 -4.57 3.80
C ILE A 17 8.92 -4.17 2.37
N SER A 18 9.63 -5.09 1.70
CA SER A 18 10.07 -4.90 0.30
C SER A 18 8.94 -5.19 -0.69
N GLU A 19 9.01 -4.61 -1.88
CA GLU A 19 8.04 -4.85 -2.96
C GLU A 19 8.00 -6.33 -3.38
N SER A 20 9.15 -7.02 -3.39
CA SER A 20 9.21 -8.45 -3.69
C SER A 20 8.47 -9.28 -2.64
N GLN A 21 8.55 -8.88 -1.36
CA GLN A 21 7.79 -9.52 -0.29
C GLN A 21 6.28 -9.25 -0.44
N LEU A 22 5.89 -8.02 -0.79
CA LEU A 22 4.48 -7.69 -1.06
C LEU A 22 3.89 -8.51 -2.22
N LEU A 23 4.64 -8.68 -3.31
CA LEU A 23 4.21 -9.50 -4.45
C LEU A 23 4.13 -11.00 -4.10
N TYR A 24 4.97 -11.46 -3.18
CA TYR A 24 4.93 -12.83 -2.67
C TYR A 24 3.73 -13.07 -1.76
N ASP A 25 3.47 -12.15 -0.81
CA ASP A 25 2.38 -12.23 0.16
C ASP A 25 1.00 -12.01 -0.48
N TYR A 26 0.96 -11.26 -1.58
CA TYR A 26 -0.25 -10.99 -2.35
C TYR A 26 -0.11 -11.46 -3.80
N PRO A 27 -0.33 -12.76 -4.09
CA PRO A 27 -0.14 -13.31 -5.44
C PRO A 27 -1.06 -12.73 -6.52
N THR A 28 -2.13 -12.04 -6.12
CA THR A 28 -3.03 -11.33 -7.04
C THR A 28 -2.61 -9.90 -7.32
N LEU A 29 -1.61 -9.38 -6.60
CA LEU A 29 -1.03 -8.06 -6.80
C LEU A 29 0.05 -8.15 -7.87
N THR A 30 0.01 -7.26 -8.86
CA THR A 30 1.05 -7.18 -9.89
C THR A 30 2.00 -6.02 -9.61
N ALA A 31 3.18 -6.05 -10.25
CA ALA A 31 4.10 -4.91 -10.21
C ALA A 31 3.49 -3.62 -10.78
N ILE A 32 2.54 -3.74 -11.72
CA ILE A 32 1.79 -2.60 -12.27
C ILE A 32 0.86 -2.00 -11.21
N ASP A 33 0.18 -2.85 -10.43
CA ASP A 33 -0.67 -2.39 -9.33
C ASP A 33 0.13 -1.67 -8.25
N LEU A 34 1.32 -2.17 -7.91
CA LEU A 34 2.25 -1.48 -7.00
C LEU A 34 2.66 -0.11 -7.55
N ALA A 35 3.09 -0.04 -8.81
CA ALA A 35 3.45 1.23 -9.43
C ALA A 35 2.28 2.24 -9.40
N ASN A 36 1.07 1.78 -9.72
CA ASN A 36 -0.14 2.61 -9.65
C ASN A 36 -0.45 3.07 -8.22
N ALA A 37 -0.29 2.19 -7.22
CA ALA A 37 -0.48 2.52 -5.81
C ALA A 37 0.51 3.60 -5.35
N TRP A 38 1.77 3.53 -5.76
CA TRP A 38 2.78 4.54 -5.43
C TRP A 38 2.52 5.89 -6.10
N ILE A 39 2.03 5.88 -7.34
CA ILE A 39 1.60 7.11 -8.02
C ILE A 39 0.42 7.72 -7.27
N TYR A 40 -0.59 6.92 -6.91
CA TYR A 40 -1.74 7.38 -6.14
C TYR A 40 -1.33 7.99 -4.80
N ALA A 41 -0.44 7.32 -4.06
CA ALA A 41 0.04 7.80 -2.77
C ALA A 41 0.87 9.09 -2.87
N GLN A 42 1.61 9.28 -3.97
CA GLN A 42 2.32 10.53 -4.22
C GLN A 42 1.39 11.68 -4.58
N VAL A 43 0.29 11.40 -5.29
CA VAL A 43 -0.71 12.43 -5.66
C VAL A 43 -1.61 12.78 -4.48
N ASN A 44 -1.94 11.82 -3.62
CA ASN A 44 -2.85 11.99 -2.48
C ASN A 44 -2.19 11.59 -1.14
N PRO A 45 -1.08 12.25 -0.74
CA PRO A 45 -0.33 11.84 0.45
C PRO A 45 -1.14 12.03 1.74
N GLU A 46 -1.97 13.08 1.84
CA GLU A 46 -2.79 13.34 3.02
C GLU A 46 -3.88 12.28 3.25
N GLU A 47 -4.55 11.86 2.17
CA GLU A 47 -5.57 10.80 2.22
C GLU A 47 -4.95 9.48 2.69
N VAL A 48 -3.80 9.12 2.12
CA VAL A 48 -3.08 7.90 2.50
C VAL A 48 -2.59 7.98 3.94
N ALA A 49 -2.02 9.11 4.36
CA ALA A 49 -1.55 9.30 5.75
C ALA A 49 -2.72 9.21 6.74
N THR A 50 -3.87 9.82 6.41
CA THR A 50 -5.08 9.75 7.24
C THR A 50 -5.57 8.31 7.37
N ALA A 51 -5.66 7.57 6.26
CA ALA A 51 -6.08 6.17 6.30
C ALA A 51 -5.13 5.27 7.11
N ILE A 52 -3.82 5.55 7.08
CA ILE A 52 -2.84 4.86 7.94
C ILE A 52 -3.09 5.20 9.41
N GLN A 53 -3.24 6.47 9.73
CA GLN A 53 -3.47 6.94 11.11
C GLN A 53 -4.77 6.38 11.70
N GLU A 54 -5.86 6.39 10.93
CA GLU A 54 -7.15 5.84 11.35
C GLU A 54 -7.03 4.34 11.66
N ASN A 55 -6.33 3.57 10.80
CA ASN A 55 -6.15 2.14 11.01
C ASN A 55 -5.17 1.80 12.15
N GLU A 56 -4.23 2.69 12.50
CA GLU A 56 -3.35 2.50 13.67
C GLU A 56 -4.01 2.86 15.00
N ALA A 57 -5.10 3.63 14.96
CA ALA A 57 -5.85 4.06 16.14
C ALA A 57 -6.93 3.07 16.60
N ASP A 58 -7.24 2.07 15.77
CA ASP A 58 -8.18 0.96 16.04
C ASP A 58 -7.47 -0.29 16.62
#